data_AF-A0A7I4DZ26-F1
#
_entry.id   AF-A0A7I4DZ26-F1
#
_cell.length_a   1.000
_cell.length_b   1.000
_cell.length_c   1.000
_cell.angle_alpha   90.00
_cell.angle_beta   90.00
_cell.angle_gamma   90.00
#
_symmetry.space_group_name_H-M   'P 1'
#
loop_
_entity.id
_entity.type
_entity.pdbx_description
1 polymer ?
#
loop_
_entity_poly.entity_id
_entity_poly.type
_entity_poly.pdbx_seq_one_letter_code
_entity_poly.pdbx_strand_id
1 'polypeptide(L)'
;FLRKQKLGTFRLPVTLDWAEGKPAVLYSSWTSIGNGKVDGGKSGPSAELHVVVKVEADPRYMLQFEKVTALSPQIIQVSSKNQQSIFSCKFSRDKLSRCRVGASDMSSNSAWGSKSEDREKRRERKGWLVMIHDLSGSPVAAASMVTPFVPSAGSDYVARSNPGAWLILRPESPGADNWRPWGRLEAWRDRGGKDIGCRFQLMAEGGGVTGVSSGVLTSETILSAKKGGDFTIDARRFKQEVSLGPSPVESPRRNSLSPRSSGELSFGLGLHAVGEFVMSCGVRGDRNSSKPLVQVAMRHVSCVEDVAVFVALAAAVDLSVYACQPFKRRLRKELAEALSSS
;
A
#
# COMPACT_ATOMS: atom_id res chain seq x y z
N PHE A 1 -1.42 -30.69 5.72
CA PHE A 1 -2.57 -29.76 5.69
C PHE A 1 -3.30 -29.80 7.02
N LEU A 2 -3.16 -28.77 7.87
CA LEU A 2 -3.96 -28.67 9.09
C LEU A 2 -5.36 -28.15 8.73
N ARG A 3 -6.35 -29.03 8.76
CA ARG A 3 -7.77 -28.65 8.63
C ARG A 3 -8.15 -27.82 9.85
N LYS A 4 -8.47 -26.54 9.65
CA LYS A 4 -9.00 -25.70 10.73
C LYS A 4 -10.43 -26.17 11.06
N GLN A 5 -10.67 -26.54 12.31
CA GLN A 5 -11.99 -26.92 12.82
C GLN A 5 -12.53 -25.81 13.73
N LYS A 6 -13.78 -25.39 13.49
CA LYS A 6 -14.45 -24.40 14.33
C LYS A 6 -14.85 -25.05 15.66
N LEU A 7 -14.30 -24.55 16.77
CA LEU A 7 -14.55 -25.08 18.11
C LEU A 7 -15.81 -24.48 18.78
N GLY A 8 -16.22 -23.28 18.38
CA GLY A 8 -17.35 -22.58 19.01
C GLY A 8 -17.70 -21.26 18.32
N THR A 9 -18.69 -20.53 18.85
CA THR A 9 -19.01 -19.15 18.46
C THR A 9 -19.28 -18.35 19.71
N PHE A 10 -18.58 -17.23 19.86
CA PHE A 10 -18.72 -16.31 20.98
C PHE A 10 -19.30 -14.99 20.48
N ARG A 11 -20.29 -14.44 21.18
CA ARG A 11 -20.91 -13.15 20.85
C ARG A 11 -20.58 -12.17 21.96
N LEU A 12 -20.05 -11.02 21.58
CA LEU A 12 -19.63 -9.98 22.50
C LEU A 12 -20.35 -8.67 22.18
N PRO A 13 -21.02 -8.03 23.15
CA PRO A 13 -21.50 -6.67 22.96
C PRO A 13 -20.30 -5.72 22.86
N VAL A 14 -20.23 -4.94 21.79
CA VAL A 14 -19.22 -3.91 21.61
C VAL A 14 -19.89 -2.55 21.85
N THR A 15 -19.57 -1.91 22.98
CA THR A 15 -20.01 -0.55 23.31
C THR A 15 -19.13 0.49 22.62
N LEU A 16 -19.52 1.77 22.60
CA LEU A 16 -18.70 2.86 22.01
C LEU A 16 -17.52 3.28 22.90
N ASP A 17 -17.34 2.66 24.07
CA ASP A 17 -16.37 3.09 25.09
C ASP A 17 -14.91 3.02 24.59
N TRP A 18 -14.62 2.19 23.58
CA TRP A 18 -13.30 2.14 22.92
C TRP A 18 -13.05 3.33 21.97
N ALA A 19 -14.08 4.08 21.57
CA ALA A 19 -13.95 5.22 20.67
C ALA A 19 -13.21 6.41 21.32
N GLU A 20 -13.05 6.40 22.65
CA GLU A 20 -12.26 7.38 23.39
C GLU A 20 -10.74 7.19 23.22
N GLY A 21 -10.32 6.16 22.46
CA GLY A 21 -8.91 5.90 22.15
C GLY A 21 -8.13 5.18 23.25
N LYS A 22 -8.77 4.90 24.40
CA LYS A 22 -8.17 4.15 25.50
C LYS A 22 -8.34 2.64 25.27
N PRO A 23 -7.29 1.84 25.54
CA PRO A 23 -7.42 0.39 25.63
C PRO A 23 -8.55 -0.01 26.58
N ALA A 24 -9.47 -0.87 26.12
CA ALA A 24 -10.58 -1.38 26.91
C ALA A 24 -10.60 -2.91 26.86
N VAL A 25 -10.78 -3.54 28.01
CA VAL A 25 -11.05 -4.99 28.10
C VAL A 25 -12.56 -5.17 28.04
N LEU A 26 -13.07 -5.67 26.92
CA LEU A 26 -14.49 -5.91 26.73
C LEU A 26 -14.97 -7.19 27.42
N TYR A 27 -14.07 -8.16 27.61
CA TYR A 27 -14.38 -9.42 28.27
C TYR A 27 -13.12 -10.04 28.87
N SER A 28 -13.24 -10.62 30.07
CA SER A 28 -12.17 -11.38 30.73
C SER A 28 -12.80 -12.40 31.67
N SER A 29 -13.13 -13.59 31.17
CA SER A 29 -13.73 -14.65 32.00
C SER A 29 -13.61 -16.03 31.35
N TRP A 30 -13.92 -17.07 32.11
CA TRP A 30 -14.00 -18.45 31.64
C TRP A 30 -15.26 -18.67 30.78
N THR A 31 -15.12 -19.46 29.71
CA THR A 31 -16.20 -19.82 28.78
C THR A 31 -16.06 -21.30 28.40
N SER A 32 -17.16 -22.03 28.35
CA SER A 32 -17.17 -23.45 28.01
C SER A 32 -16.98 -23.70 26.50
N ILE A 33 -16.29 -24.78 26.16
CA ILE A 33 -15.98 -25.25 24.82
C ILE A 33 -16.59 -26.65 24.65
N GLY A 34 -17.45 -26.78 23.64
CA GLY A 34 -18.04 -28.04 23.20
C GLY A 34 -19.49 -28.21 23.66
N ASN A 35 -20.36 -28.62 22.73
CA ASN A 35 -21.69 -29.11 23.04
C ASN A 35 -21.60 -30.61 23.37
N GLY A 36 -21.35 -30.95 24.63
CA GLY A 36 -21.48 -32.33 25.10
C GLY A 36 -22.95 -32.72 25.24
N LYS A 37 -23.69 -32.91 24.14
CA LYS A 37 -24.89 -33.76 24.18
C LYS A 37 -24.41 -35.20 24.11
N VAL A 38 -24.25 -35.82 25.28
CA VAL A 38 -24.17 -37.27 25.41
C VAL A 38 -25.62 -37.77 25.44
N ASP A 39 -25.98 -38.68 24.53
CA ASP A 39 -27.22 -39.45 24.63
C ASP A 39 -27.26 -40.14 26.00
N GLY A 40 -28.18 -39.73 26.87
CA GLY A 40 -28.31 -40.26 28.23
C GLY A 40 -28.19 -39.28 29.40
N GLY A 41 -28.29 -37.96 29.18
CA GLY A 41 -28.71 -37.03 30.23
C GLY A 41 -27.68 -36.62 31.30
N LYS A 42 -26.40 -36.98 31.15
CA LYS A 42 -25.31 -36.42 31.97
C LYS A 42 -24.26 -35.75 31.10
N SER A 43 -24.15 -34.42 31.24
CA SER A 43 -23.08 -33.62 30.63
C SER A 43 -21.73 -34.02 31.23
N GLY A 44 -20.83 -34.56 30.40
CA GLY A 44 -19.43 -34.76 30.78
C GLY A 44 -18.71 -33.42 31.05
N PRO A 45 -17.49 -33.45 31.62
CA PRO A 45 -16.74 -32.23 31.92
C PRO A 45 -16.54 -31.42 30.63
N SER A 46 -17.17 -30.24 30.56
CA SER A 46 -16.99 -29.33 29.42
C SER A 46 -15.61 -28.71 29.56
N ALA A 47 -14.80 -28.77 28.51
CA ALA A 47 -13.54 -28.04 28.50
C ALA A 47 -13.85 -26.54 28.65
N GLU A 48 -13.13 -25.82 29.51
CA GLU A 48 -13.30 -24.38 29.67
C GLU A 48 -12.08 -23.64 29.14
N LEU A 49 -12.30 -22.45 28.61
CA LEU A 49 -11.28 -21.54 28.13
C LEU A 49 -11.45 -20.19 28.80
N HIS A 50 -10.38 -19.70 29.40
CA HIS A 50 -10.30 -18.31 29.82
C HIS A 50 -10.09 -17.44 28.58
N VAL A 51 -11.09 -16.62 28.25
CA VAL A 51 -11.05 -15.72 27.10
C VAL A 51 -10.91 -14.30 27.61
N VAL A 52 -9.95 -13.57 27.04
CA VAL A 52 -9.80 -12.12 27.23
C VAL A 52 -9.94 -11.46 25.87
N VAL A 53 -10.86 -10.51 25.76
CA VAL A 53 -11.04 -9.68 24.56
C VAL A 53 -10.69 -8.24 24.92
N LYS A 54 -9.62 -7.75 24.30
CA LYS A 54 -9.14 -6.37 24.44
C LYS A 54 -9.36 -5.63 23.13
N VAL A 55 -9.81 -4.38 23.22
CA VAL A 55 -9.87 -3.44 22.10
C VAL A 55 -8.89 -2.33 22.39
N GLU A 56 -8.05 -2.02 21.41
CA GLU A 56 -7.10 -0.92 21.47
C GLU A 56 -7.27 -0.08 20.21
N ALA A 57 -7.15 1.24 20.36
CA ALA A 57 -7.06 2.10 19.20
C ALA A 57 -5.81 1.73 18.38
N ASP A 58 -5.96 1.66 17.07
CA ASP A 58 -4.85 1.45 16.15
C ASP A 58 -4.29 2.83 15.77
N PRO A 59 -3.17 3.28 16.39
CA PRO A 59 -2.66 4.61 16.14
C PRO A 59 -2.19 4.73 14.70
N ARG A 60 -2.62 5.79 14.01
CA ARG A 60 -2.37 6.00 12.58
C ARG A 60 -1.87 7.40 12.32
N TYR A 61 -0.90 7.52 11.43
CA TYR A 61 -0.64 8.79 10.76
C TYR A 61 -1.77 9.09 9.80
N MET A 62 -2.39 10.27 9.93
CA MET A 62 -3.36 10.80 8.96
C MET A 62 -2.73 11.98 8.24
N LEU A 63 -2.42 11.81 6.97
CA LEU A 63 -1.71 12.79 6.16
C LEU A 63 -2.57 13.24 4.98
N GLN A 64 -2.58 14.53 4.69
CA GLN A 64 -3.34 15.08 3.58
C GLN A 64 -2.47 15.97 2.71
N PHE A 65 -2.59 15.80 1.39
CA PHE A 65 -1.99 16.71 0.42
C PHE A 65 -2.79 18.02 0.40
N GLU A 66 -2.14 19.16 0.60
CA GLU A 66 -2.84 20.45 0.64
C GLU A 66 -3.46 20.86 -0.70
N LYS A 67 -2.82 20.45 -1.80
CA LYS A 67 -3.24 20.71 -3.19
C LYS A 67 -3.09 19.44 -4.02
N VAL A 68 -3.39 19.56 -5.31
CA VAL A 68 -3.22 18.47 -6.28
C VAL A 68 -1.75 18.06 -6.35
N THR A 69 -1.48 16.75 -6.36
CA THR A 69 -0.14 16.17 -6.33
C THR A 69 0.79 16.74 -7.42
N ALA A 70 0.26 16.99 -8.63
CA ALA A 70 1.03 17.56 -9.74
C ALA A 70 1.50 19.01 -9.50
N LEU A 71 0.91 19.74 -8.55
CA LEU A 71 1.23 21.14 -8.25
C LEU A 71 2.25 21.29 -7.11
N SER A 72 3.00 20.22 -6.81
CA SER A 72 4.02 20.20 -5.76
C SER A 72 3.54 20.72 -4.38
N PRO A 73 2.51 20.09 -3.78
CA PRO A 73 1.91 20.55 -2.53
C PRO A 73 2.76 20.29 -1.30
N GLN A 74 2.45 20.98 -0.21
CA GLN A 74 2.82 20.52 1.14
C GLN A 74 1.90 19.37 1.58
N ILE A 75 2.39 18.55 2.49
CA ILE A 75 1.67 17.42 3.06
C ILE A 75 1.56 17.67 4.56
N ILE A 76 0.32 17.78 5.02
CA ILE A 76 -0.01 18.10 6.40
C ILE A 76 -0.45 16.85 7.16
N GLN A 77 -0.03 16.74 8.41
CA GLN A 77 -0.61 15.80 9.35
C GLN A 77 -1.93 16.38 9.87
N VAL A 78 -3.03 15.66 9.63
CA VAL A 78 -4.37 16.02 10.08
C VAL A 78 -4.60 15.39 11.45
N SER A 79 -4.33 16.15 12.52
CA SER A 79 -4.71 15.77 13.87
C SER A 79 -5.99 16.51 14.28
N SER A 80 -6.74 15.96 15.25
CA SER A 80 -8.01 16.53 15.71
C SER A 80 -7.89 17.94 16.29
N LYS A 81 -6.67 18.38 16.64
CA LYS A 81 -6.41 19.67 17.28
C LYS A 81 -5.56 20.63 16.44
N ASN A 82 -4.61 20.12 15.64
CA ASN A 82 -3.66 20.93 14.89
C ASN A 82 -3.38 20.34 13.50
N GLN A 83 -3.14 21.21 12.52
CA GLN A 83 -2.58 20.86 11.22
C GLN A 83 -1.14 21.33 11.16
N GLN A 84 -0.22 20.42 10.85
CA GLN A 84 1.21 20.72 10.75
C GLN A 84 1.75 20.14 9.44
N SER A 85 2.48 20.96 8.67
CA SER A 85 3.24 20.43 7.52
C SER A 85 4.36 19.53 8.02
N ILE A 86 4.49 18.36 7.41
CA ILE A 86 5.55 17.39 7.74
C ILE A 86 6.43 17.04 6.54
N PHE A 87 5.92 17.20 5.32
CA PHE A 87 6.66 16.94 4.09
C PHE A 87 6.28 17.95 3.02
N SER A 88 7.17 18.12 2.05
CA SER A 88 6.87 18.76 0.77
C SER A 88 6.93 17.75 -0.37
N CYS A 89 5.96 17.82 -1.28
CA CYS A 89 5.92 17.02 -2.49
C CYS A 89 6.40 17.88 -3.66
N LYS A 90 7.33 17.37 -4.46
CA LYS A 90 7.80 17.99 -5.70
C LYS A 90 7.52 17.07 -6.87
N PHE A 91 6.68 17.51 -7.78
CA PHE A 91 6.39 16.82 -9.04
C PHE A 91 7.26 17.39 -10.16
N SER A 92 7.86 16.53 -10.97
CA SER A 92 8.58 16.91 -12.17
C SER A 92 8.33 15.92 -13.31
N ARG A 93 8.57 16.37 -14.53
CA ARG A 93 8.67 15.52 -15.72
C ARG A 93 10.11 15.52 -16.19
N ASP A 94 10.76 14.39 -16.09
CA ASP A 94 12.08 14.21 -16.66
C ASP A 94 11.98 14.24 -18.19
N LYS A 95 12.67 15.19 -18.80
CA LYS A 95 12.84 15.29 -20.26
C LYS A 95 13.99 14.38 -20.74
N LEU A 96 14.69 13.72 -19.82
CA LEU A 96 15.94 13.01 -20.05
C LEU A 96 15.73 11.50 -20.10
N SER A 97 15.23 11.01 -21.23
CA SER A 97 15.47 9.61 -21.63
C SER A 97 16.95 9.37 -21.99
N ARG A 98 17.91 9.68 -21.10
CA ARG A 98 19.34 9.38 -21.24
C ARG A 98 20.01 9.21 -19.86
N CYS A 99 19.61 8.18 -19.12
CA CYS A 99 20.57 7.43 -18.31
C CYS A 99 20.90 6.13 -19.06
N ARG A 100 21.64 6.26 -20.17
CA ARG A 100 22.46 5.14 -20.65
C ARG A 100 23.77 5.23 -19.90
N VAL A 101 24.04 4.22 -19.08
CA VAL A 101 25.41 3.86 -18.72
C VAL A 101 26.19 3.72 -20.03
N GLY A 102 27.21 4.56 -20.20
CA GLY A 102 28.27 4.44 -21.21
C GLY A 102 27.85 4.42 -22.68
N ALA A 103 27.93 5.58 -23.36
CA ALA A 103 28.49 5.67 -24.72
C ALA A 103 28.63 7.16 -25.08
N SER A 104 29.86 7.54 -25.38
CA SER A 104 30.23 8.79 -26.02
C SER A 104 29.55 8.97 -27.38
N ASP A 105 29.30 10.24 -27.69
CA ASP A 105 29.37 10.89 -29.01
C ASP A 105 28.11 11.59 -29.53
N MET A 106 28.32 12.92 -29.68
CA MET A 106 27.89 13.82 -30.74
C MET A 106 26.46 13.73 -31.27
N SER A 107 25.68 14.78 -31.01
CA SER A 107 25.30 15.76 -32.05
C SER A 107 24.28 16.74 -31.49
N SER A 108 24.63 18.03 -31.54
CA SER A 108 23.67 19.12 -31.52
C SER A 108 22.92 19.09 -32.86
N ASN A 109 21.59 19.14 -32.83
CA ASN A 109 20.88 19.69 -33.97
C ASN A 109 19.57 20.39 -33.57
N SER A 110 19.56 21.68 -33.92
CA SER A 110 18.46 22.50 -34.42
C SER A 110 17.04 22.25 -33.90
N ALA A 111 16.61 23.23 -33.11
CA ALA A 111 15.21 23.50 -32.80
C ALA A 111 14.46 23.99 -34.05
N TRP A 112 13.61 23.15 -34.63
CA TRP A 112 12.43 23.57 -35.39
C TRP A 112 11.32 22.52 -35.24
N GLY A 113 10.58 22.57 -34.12
CA GLY A 113 9.50 21.62 -33.82
C GLY A 113 8.13 22.17 -34.23
N SER A 114 7.43 21.46 -35.11
CA SER A 114 6.07 21.76 -35.56
C SER A 114 5.04 21.69 -34.41
N LYS A 115 3.98 22.53 -34.44
CA LYS A 115 2.88 22.55 -33.45
C LYS A 115 2.21 21.17 -33.22
N SER A 116 2.39 20.22 -34.14
CA SER A 116 1.91 18.83 -34.02
C SER A 116 2.67 18.02 -32.98
N GLU A 117 4.01 18.15 -32.93
CA GLU A 117 4.84 17.43 -31.95
C GLU A 117 4.53 17.86 -30.52
N ASP A 118 4.24 19.15 -30.33
CA ASP A 118 3.89 19.72 -29.02
C ASP A 118 2.49 19.26 -28.54
N ARG A 119 1.63 18.78 -29.45
CA ARG A 119 0.37 18.10 -29.09
C ARG A 119 0.58 16.62 -28.76
N GLU A 120 1.55 15.97 -29.40
CA GLU A 120 1.90 14.56 -29.18
C GLU A 120 2.70 14.38 -27.88
N LYS A 121 3.68 15.26 -27.62
CA LYS A 121 4.41 15.39 -26.34
C LYS A 121 3.51 15.75 -25.16
N ARG A 122 2.36 16.42 -25.40
CA ARG A 122 1.32 16.68 -24.37
C ARG A 122 0.47 15.46 -24.05
N ARG A 123 0.46 14.43 -24.92
CA ARG A 123 -0.23 13.15 -24.69
C ARG A 123 0.66 12.11 -24.05
N GLU A 124 1.98 12.29 -24.13
CA GLU A 124 2.95 11.40 -23.49
C GLU A 124 2.90 11.52 -21.96
N ARG A 125 2.55 10.41 -21.32
CA ARG A 125 2.54 10.22 -19.87
C ARG A 125 3.75 9.38 -19.52
N LYS A 126 4.93 10.02 -19.62
CA LYS A 126 6.25 9.40 -19.49
C LYS A 126 7.13 10.26 -18.59
N GLY A 127 8.07 9.62 -17.90
CA GLY A 127 9.14 10.30 -17.15
C GLY A 127 8.65 11.13 -15.96
N TRP A 128 7.49 10.83 -15.38
CA TRP A 128 7.02 11.57 -14.21
C TRP A 128 7.80 11.12 -12.97
N LEU A 129 8.21 12.07 -12.16
CA LEU A 129 8.91 11.87 -10.90
C LEU A 129 8.20 12.67 -9.81
N VAL A 130 7.98 12.02 -8.68
CA VAL A 130 7.55 12.66 -7.44
C VAL A 130 8.65 12.47 -6.40
N MET A 131 9.11 13.57 -5.82
CA MET A 131 10.07 13.58 -4.72
C MET A 131 9.37 14.09 -3.46
N ILE A 132 9.51 13.37 -2.36
CA ILE A 132 9.04 13.78 -1.04
C ILE A 132 10.24 14.27 -0.25
N HIS A 133 10.18 15.48 0.28
CA HIS A 133 11.21 16.05 1.13
C HIS A 133 10.68 16.28 2.54
N ASP A 134 11.57 16.14 3.51
CA ASP A 134 11.29 16.56 4.89
C ASP A 134 11.26 18.09 5.02
N LEU A 135 11.10 18.59 6.24
CA LEU A 135 11.08 20.02 6.55
C LEU A 135 12.45 20.70 6.38
N SER A 136 13.55 19.93 6.35
CA SER A 136 14.88 20.44 6.04
C SER A 136 15.11 20.61 4.53
N GLY A 137 14.21 20.06 3.70
CA GLY A 137 14.36 20.00 2.25
C GLY A 137 15.15 18.78 1.77
N SER A 138 15.48 17.83 2.65
CA SER A 138 16.18 16.60 2.30
C SER A 138 15.22 15.59 1.66
N PRO A 139 15.59 14.92 0.55
CA PRO A 139 14.72 13.96 -0.10
C PRO A 139 14.65 12.66 0.72
N VAL A 140 13.44 12.27 1.12
CA VAL A 140 13.20 11.12 2.03
C VAL A 140 12.42 9.97 1.38
N ALA A 141 11.75 10.22 0.24
CA ALA A 141 11.14 9.19 -0.58
C ALA A 141 10.94 9.69 -2.02
N ALA A 142 10.80 8.76 -2.96
CA ALA A 142 10.48 9.12 -4.34
C ALA A 142 9.55 8.10 -4.99
N ALA A 143 8.81 8.53 -6.01
CA ALA A 143 8.07 7.68 -6.92
C ALA A 143 8.44 8.05 -8.36
N SER A 144 9.06 7.13 -9.08
CA SER A 144 9.54 7.35 -10.45
C SER A 144 8.78 6.46 -11.43
N MET A 145 8.27 7.04 -12.51
CA MET A 145 7.59 6.29 -13.56
C MET A 145 8.61 5.51 -14.40
N VAL A 146 8.65 4.20 -14.21
CA VAL A 146 9.59 3.28 -14.87
C VAL A 146 9.01 2.62 -16.13
N THR A 147 7.68 2.53 -16.21
CA THR A 147 7.00 2.05 -17.43
C THR A 147 6.00 3.12 -17.86
N PRO A 148 6.15 3.69 -19.07
CA PRO A 148 5.30 4.78 -19.53
C PRO A 148 3.85 4.32 -19.70
N PHE A 149 2.92 5.24 -19.46
CA PHE A 149 1.50 4.98 -19.69
C PHE A 149 1.23 5.24 -21.18
N VAL A 150 0.94 4.19 -21.93
CA VAL A 150 0.69 4.24 -23.38
C VAL A 150 -0.60 3.50 -23.74
N PRO A 151 -1.35 3.94 -24.77
CA PRO A 151 -2.54 3.23 -25.21
C PRO A 151 -2.17 1.87 -25.80
N SER A 152 -2.96 0.84 -25.49
CA SER A 152 -2.80 -0.48 -26.12
C SER A 152 -3.36 -0.47 -27.55
N ALA A 153 -2.79 -1.30 -28.43
CA ALA A 153 -3.18 -1.38 -29.84
C ALA A 153 -4.71 -1.54 -30.01
N GLY A 154 -5.31 -0.71 -30.87
CA GLY A 154 -6.77 -0.71 -31.09
C GLY A 154 -7.60 -0.06 -29.99
N SER A 155 -6.99 0.50 -28.94
CA SER A 155 -7.68 1.17 -27.83
C SER A 155 -7.16 2.60 -27.60
N ASP A 156 -7.83 3.35 -26.72
CA ASP A 156 -7.38 4.68 -26.28
C ASP A 156 -6.94 4.72 -24.82
N TYR A 157 -6.70 3.56 -24.21
CA TYR A 157 -6.40 3.43 -22.80
C TYR A 157 -5.26 2.44 -22.54
N VAL A 158 -4.66 2.57 -21.36
CA VAL A 158 -3.63 1.64 -20.87
C VAL A 158 -4.33 0.34 -20.50
N ALA A 159 -4.07 -0.78 -21.19
CA ALA A 159 -4.68 -2.06 -20.87
C ALA A 159 -3.87 -2.84 -19.81
N ARG A 160 -4.52 -3.80 -19.15
CA ARG A 160 -3.86 -4.70 -18.18
C ARG A 160 -2.68 -5.47 -18.78
N SER A 161 -2.71 -5.77 -20.08
CA SER A 161 -1.63 -6.49 -20.77
C SER A 161 -0.35 -5.67 -20.94
N ASN A 162 -0.44 -4.33 -20.83
CA ASN A 162 0.71 -3.42 -20.87
C ASN A 162 0.47 -2.27 -19.87
N PRO A 163 0.57 -2.54 -18.56
CA PRO A 163 0.29 -1.55 -17.54
C PRO A 163 1.40 -0.50 -17.48
N GLY A 164 1.03 0.74 -17.16
CA GLY A 164 2.00 1.74 -16.73
C GLY A 164 2.51 1.39 -15.33
N ALA A 165 3.75 1.76 -15.01
CA ALA A 165 4.34 1.38 -13.74
C ALA A 165 5.23 2.46 -13.12
N TRP A 166 5.19 2.49 -11.79
CA TRP A 166 5.99 3.31 -10.92
C TRP A 166 6.90 2.44 -10.06
N LEU A 167 8.10 2.92 -9.80
CA LEU A 167 9.01 2.40 -8.79
C LEU A 167 9.00 3.36 -7.62
N ILE A 168 8.64 2.85 -6.45
CA ILE A 168 8.71 3.59 -5.20
C ILE A 168 10.10 3.35 -4.61
N LEU A 169 10.77 4.44 -4.28
CA LEU A 169 12.16 4.47 -3.86
C LEU A 169 12.24 5.06 -2.46
N ARG A 170 13.21 4.55 -1.71
CA ARG A 170 13.63 5.11 -0.43
C ARG A 170 15.13 5.36 -0.45
N PRO A 171 15.65 6.35 0.27
CA PRO A 171 17.08 6.48 0.46
C PRO A 171 17.63 5.25 1.21
N GLU A 172 18.85 4.86 0.88
CA GLU A 172 19.54 3.76 1.55
C GLU A 172 19.91 4.16 2.98
N SER A 173 20.47 5.37 3.13
CA SER A 173 20.72 6.06 4.38
C SER A 173 20.25 7.52 4.29
N PRO A 174 19.89 8.16 5.43
CA PRO A 174 19.50 9.57 5.44
C PRO A 174 20.61 10.45 4.85
N GLY A 175 20.27 11.28 3.86
CA GLY A 175 21.22 12.19 3.21
C GLY A 175 22.14 11.57 2.16
N ALA A 176 21.99 10.27 1.84
CA ALA A 176 22.71 9.65 0.72
C ALA A 176 21.97 9.82 -0.61
N ASP A 177 22.74 9.99 -1.69
CA ASP A 177 22.23 10.03 -3.06
C ASP A 177 21.86 8.65 -3.62
N ASN A 178 22.10 7.58 -2.86
CA ASN A 178 21.78 6.21 -3.25
C ASN A 178 20.33 5.87 -2.92
N TRP A 179 19.57 5.55 -3.97
CA TRP A 179 18.17 5.16 -3.90
C TRP A 179 18.03 3.66 -4.03
N ARG A 180 17.28 3.04 -3.10
CA ARG A 180 16.91 1.63 -3.18
C ARG A 180 15.42 1.47 -3.49
N PRO A 181 15.05 0.47 -4.32
CA PRO A 181 13.65 0.21 -4.60
C PRO A 181 12.94 -0.38 -3.39
N TRP A 182 11.78 0.17 -3.07
CA TRP A 182 10.92 -0.28 -1.98
C TRP A 182 9.75 -1.11 -2.50
N GLY A 183 9.15 -0.70 -3.63
CA GLY A 183 8.06 -1.43 -4.24
C GLY A 183 7.73 -0.95 -5.65
N ARG A 184 6.93 -1.72 -6.37
CA ARG A 184 6.46 -1.43 -7.72
C ARG A 184 4.95 -1.27 -7.73
N LEU A 185 4.45 -0.16 -8.27
CA LEU A 185 3.02 0.06 -8.49
C LEU A 185 2.73 -0.02 -9.99
N GLU A 186 1.88 -0.93 -10.40
CA GLU A 186 1.33 -1.02 -11.75
C GLU A 186 -0.09 -0.46 -11.78
N ALA A 187 -0.43 0.22 -12.87
CA ALA A 187 -1.77 0.74 -13.07
C ALA A 187 -2.21 0.62 -14.53
N TRP A 188 -3.48 0.26 -14.70
CA TRP A 188 -4.13 0.10 -15.99
C TRP A 188 -5.60 0.46 -15.91
N ARG A 189 -6.25 0.56 -17.06
CA ARG A 189 -7.70 0.75 -17.17
C ARG A 189 -8.37 -0.60 -17.38
N ASP A 190 -9.43 -0.84 -16.63
CA ASP A 190 -10.16 -2.11 -16.61
C ASP A 190 -11.63 -1.94 -17.09
N ARG A 191 -12.34 -3.05 -17.32
CA ARG A 191 -13.79 -3.14 -17.58
C ARG A 191 -14.32 -2.14 -18.62
N GLY A 192 -13.72 -2.12 -19.80
CA GLY A 192 -14.14 -1.25 -20.90
C GLY A 192 -13.91 0.24 -20.62
N GLY A 193 -12.94 0.57 -19.76
CA GLY A 193 -12.53 1.94 -19.47
C GLY A 193 -13.28 2.61 -18.32
N LYS A 194 -14.11 1.89 -17.55
CA LYS A 194 -14.87 2.50 -16.45
C LYS A 194 -14.07 2.58 -15.14
N ASP A 195 -13.14 1.66 -14.96
CA ASP A 195 -12.40 1.48 -13.72
C ASP A 195 -10.89 1.48 -13.97
N ILE A 196 -10.12 1.68 -12.91
CA ILE A 196 -8.66 1.73 -12.91
C ILE A 196 -8.19 0.63 -11.97
N GLY A 197 -7.45 -0.33 -12.50
CA GLY A 197 -6.78 -1.35 -11.69
C GLY A 197 -5.43 -0.83 -11.24
N CYS A 198 -5.12 -1.01 -9.96
CA CYS A 198 -3.83 -0.71 -9.36
C CYS A 198 -3.31 -1.96 -8.66
N ARG A 199 -2.05 -2.33 -8.91
CA ARG A 199 -1.37 -3.45 -8.24
C ARG A 199 -0.04 -2.98 -7.70
N PHE A 200 0.11 -3.03 -6.38
CA PHE A 200 1.37 -2.77 -5.71
C PHE A 200 2.06 -4.08 -5.34
N GLN A 201 3.38 -4.14 -5.54
CA GLN A 201 4.25 -5.23 -5.14
C GLN A 201 5.38 -4.68 -4.26
N LEU A 202 5.50 -5.19 -3.03
CA LEU A 202 6.63 -4.87 -2.14
C LEU A 202 7.84 -5.75 -2.51
N MET A 203 9.04 -5.15 -2.52
CA MET A 203 10.28 -5.88 -2.80
C MET A 203 10.92 -6.42 -1.50
N ALA A 204 11.48 -7.63 -1.58
CA ALA A 204 11.90 -8.43 -0.42
C ALA A 204 13.15 -7.89 0.33
N GLU A 205 13.92 -6.97 -0.25
CA GLU A 205 15.26 -6.61 0.25
C GLU A 205 15.38 -5.14 0.74
N GLY A 206 14.27 -4.38 0.80
CA GLY A 206 14.30 -2.96 1.21
C GLY A 206 13.18 -2.52 2.16
N GLY A 207 12.31 -3.43 2.56
CA GLY A 207 11.11 -3.12 3.34
C GLY A 207 11.41 -3.03 4.83
N GLY A 208 11.55 -1.81 5.37
CA GLY A 208 11.60 -1.54 6.82
C GLY A 208 10.29 -1.85 7.57
N VAL A 209 9.45 -2.73 7.03
CA VAL A 209 8.28 -3.24 7.74
C VAL A 209 8.74 -4.43 8.57
N THR A 210 8.84 -4.21 9.88
CA THR A 210 9.16 -5.25 10.85
C THR A 210 8.22 -6.46 10.67
N GLY A 211 8.78 -7.65 10.46
CA GLY A 211 8.02 -8.91 10.43
C GLY A 211 7.66 -9.50 9.05
N VAL A 212 8.10 -8.93 7.93
CA VAL A 212 7.87 -9.53 6.59
C VAL A 212 9.08 -10.36 6.17
N SER A 213 9.06 -11.67 6.44
CA SER A 213 10.07 -12.61 5.93
C SER A 213 9.86 -12.87 4.43
N SER A 214 10.88 -12.54 3.62
CA SER A 214 11.13 -12.98 2.23
C SER A 214 9.89 -13.49 1.46
N GLY A 215 9.08 -12.55 0.95
CA GLY A 215 7.95 -12.82 0.08
C GLY A 215 7.46 -11.55 -0.63
N VAL A 216 7.03 -11.66 -1.88
CA VAL A 216 6.50 -10.53 -2.68
C VAL A 216 5.07 -10.22 -2.22
N LEU A 217 4.90 -9.22 -1.34
CA LEU A 217 3.56 -8.74 -0.97
C LEU A 217 2.91 -8.10 -2.18
N THR A 218 1.73 -8.57 -2.58
CA THR A 218 0.95 -7.94 -3.65
C THR A 218 -0.40 -7.42 -3.11
N SER A 219 -0.68 -6.13 -3.27
CA SER A 219 -2.02 -5.57 -3.08
C SER A 219 -2.61 -5.10 -4.40
N GLU A 220 -3.78 -5.62 -4.76
CA GLU A 220 -4.51 -5.21 -5.96
C GLU A 220 -5.85 -4.58 -5.57
N THR A 221 -6.16 -3.43 -6.17
CA THR A 221 -7.39 -2.67 -5.92
C THR A 221 -7.95 -2.18 -7.26
N ILE A 222 -9.28 -2.16 -7.37
CA ILE A 222 -9.99 -1.58 -8.51
C ILE A 222 -10.67 -0.29 -8.03
N LEU A 223 -10.32 0.82 -8.65
CA LEU A 223 -10.83 2.16 -8.36
C LEU A 223 -11.79 2.61 -9.45
N SER A 224 -12.85 3.35 -9.10
CA SER A 224 -13.72 3.91 -10.13
C SER A 224 -13.01 5.06 -10.84
N ALA A 225 -12.94 5.06 -12.17
CA ALA A 225 -12.30 6.17 -12.89
C ALA A 225 -13.05 7.50 -12.68
N LYS A 226 -14.36 7.47 -12.45
CA LYS A 226 -15.19 8.67 -12.24
C LYS A 226 -15.26 9.13 -10.79
N LYS A 227 -15.45 8.18 -9.86
CA LYS A 227 -15.67 8.50 -8.44
C LYS A 227 -14.36 8.48 -7.64
N GLY A 228 -13.38 7.71 -8.08
CA GLY A 228 -12.20 7.37 -7.28
C GLY A 228 -12.49 6.19 -6.36
N GLY A 229 -11.80 6.15 -5.23
CA GLY A 229 -11.93 5.11 -4.22
C GLY A 229 -10.70 5.08 -3.31
N ASP A 230 -10.66 4.09 -2.43
CA ASP A 230 -9.55 3.90 -1.50
C ASP A 230 -8.65 2.77 -1.99
N PHE A 231 -7.38 3.08 -2.19
CA PHE A 231 -6.34 2.07 -2.37
C PHE A 231 -5.87 1.59 -1.00
N THR A 232 -5.91 0.29 -0.72
CA THR A 232 -5.54 -0.26 0.59
C THR A 232 -4.45 -1.32 0.51
N ILE A 233 -3.64 -1.41 1.56
CA ILE A 233 -2.68 -2.50 1.78
C ILE A 233 -2.99 -3.10 3.15
N ASP A 234 -3.21 -4.42 3.17
CA ASP A 234 -3.43 -5.19 4.39
C ASP A 234 -2.40 -6.32 4.48
N ALA A 235 -1.94 -6.60 5.70
CA ALA A 235 -0.99 -7.66 5.97
C ALA A 235 -1.54 -9.08 5.67
N ARG A 236 -2.86 -9.28 5.68
CA ARG A 236 -3.45 -10.59 5.27
C ARG A 236 -3.11 -11.03 3.84
N ARG A 237 -2.71 -10.09 2.97
CA ARG A 237 -2.34 -10.40 1.57
C ARG A 237 -0.87 -10.80 1.43
N PHE A 238 -0.10 -10.90 2.52
CA PHE A 238 1.22 -11.55 2.56
C PHE A 238 1.06 -13.06 2.31
N LYS A 239 0.80 -13.46 1.06
CA LYS A 239 0.93 -14.86 0.65
C LYS A 239 2.40 -15.15 0.43
N GLN A 240 2.95 -16.00 1.28
CA GLN A 240 4.21 -16.68 1.01
C GLN A 240 3.95 -17.66 -0.15
N GLU A 241 4.30 -17.30 -1.38
CA GLU A 241 4.44 -18.28 -2.46
C GLU A 241 5.71 -19.10 -2.20
N VAL A 242 5.61 -20.08 -1.29
CA VAL A 242 6.56 -21.19 -1.29
C VAL A 242 6.10 -22.14 -2.38
N SER A 243 6.82 -22.12 -3.50
CA SER A 243 6.72 -23.13 -4.55
C SER A 243 7.04 -24.50 -3.92
N LEU A 244 6.03 -25.34 -3.71
CA LEU A 244 6.19 -26.70 -3.18
C LEU A 244 6.46 -27.66 -4.34
N GLY A 245 7.72 -28.09 -4.48
CA GLY A 245 8.05 -29.34 -5.17
C GLY A 245 7.65 -30.57 -4.32
N PRO A 246 7.23 -31.70 -4.90
CA PRO A 246 6.73 -32.84 -4.15
C PRO A 246 7.87 -33.81 -3.77
N SER A 247 7.97 -34.19 -2.50
CA SER A 247 8.30 -35.57 -2.13
C SER A 247 7.87 -35.89 -0.68
N PRO A 248 7.21 -37.04 -0.43
CA PRO A 248 6.89 -37.51 0.91
C PRO A 248 7.74 -38.73 1.30
N VAL A 249 8.28 -38.77 2.51
CA VAL A 249 8.58 -40.05 3.18
C VAL A 249 8.32 -39.92 4.69
N GLU A 250 7.43 -40.79 5.17
CA GLU A 250 7.01 -41.02 6.56
C GLU A 250 8.16 -41.59 7.41
N SER A 251 8.22 -41.38 8.74
CA SER A 251 7.70 -42.38 9.70
C SER A 251 7.89 -41.97 11.18
N PRO A 252 7.17 -42.58 12.15
CA PRO A 252 6.91 -42.04 13.50
C PRO A 252 7.54 -42.85 14.65
N ARG A 253 7.77 -42.23 15.83
CA ARG A 253 7.87 -42.95 17.12
C ARG A 253 7.25 -42.18 18.29
N ARG A 254 6.62 -42.95 19.18
CA ARG A 254 5.69 -42.63 20.28
C ARG A 254 6.39 -42.61 21.66
N ASN A 255 5.64 -42.11 22.66
CA ASN A 255 5.77 -42.20 24.14
C ASN A 255 6.46 -40.97 24.79
N SER A 256 6.01 -40.34 25.90
CA SER A 256 4.98 -40.64 26.92
C SER A 256 4.75 -39.44 27.87
N LEU A 257 3.50 -39.26 28.35
CA LEU A 257 3.03 -38.87 29.70
C LEU A 257 3.45 -37.52 30.39
N SER A 258 2.53 -36.53 30.30
CA SER A 258 1.86 -35.75 31.38
C SER A 258 2.66 -34.81 32.35
N PRO A 259 2.00 -33.89 33.10
CA PRO A 259 1.89 -32.48 32.69
C PRO A 259 2.22 -31.50 33.83
N ARG A 260 3.30 -30.73 33.73
CA ARG A 260 3.55 -29.60 34.63
C ARG A 260 4.29 -28.51 33.89
N SER A 261 3.55 -27.50 33.44
CA SER A 261 4.04 -26.14 33.54
C SER A 261 2.88 -25.20 33.26
N SER A 262 2.65 -24.30 34.20
CA SER A 262 1.97 -23.03 34.06
C SER A 262 2.43 -22.33 32.78
N GLY A 263 1.76 -22.62 31.67
CA GLY A 263 1.91 -21.88 30.44
C GLY A 263 1.06 -20.63 30.55
N GLU A 264 1.66 -19.53 30.95
CA GLU A 264 1.27 -18.24 30.42
C GLU A 264 1.31 -18.40 28.89
N LEU A 265 0.16 -18.66 28.28
CA LEU A 265 0.01 -18.69 26.84
C LEU A 265 0.07 -17.25 26.34
N SER A 266 1.22 -16.61 26.54
CA SER A 266 1.75 -15.69 25.54
C SER A 266 1.88 -16.54 24.29
N PHE A 267 0.84 -16.52 23.47
CA PHE A 267 0.78 -17.25 22.21
C PHE A 267 1.90 -16.72 21.28
N GLY A 268 3.11 -17.24 21.48
CA GLY A 268 4.27 -17.17 20.58
C GLY A 268 4.11 -18.08 19.37
N LEU A 269 2.88 -18.32 18.94
CA LEU A 269 2.55 -18.81 17.61
C LEU A 269 2.24 -17.57 16.81
N GLY A 270 3.03 -17.29 15.76
CA GLY A 270 2.90 -16.16 14.84
C GLY A 270 1.60 -16.11 14.04
N LEU A 271 0.45 -16.16 14.73
CA LEU A 271 -0.78 -15.50 14.31
C LEU A 271 -0.53 -14.00 14.45
N HIS A 272 0.30 -13.45 13.56
CA HIS A 272 0.13 -12.07 13.12
C HIS A 272 -1.35 -11.88 12.90
N ALA A 273 -1.94 -10.91 13.60
CA ALA A 273 -3.37 -10.72 13.62
C ALA A 273 -3.91 -10.78 12.19
N VAL A 274 -4.91 -11.62 12.00
CA VAL A 274 -5.54 -11.84 10.70
C VAL A 274 -6.02 -10.47 10.18
N GLY A 275 -5.28 -9.88 9.24
CA GLY A 275 -5.67 -8.64 8.55
C GLY A 275 -5.27 -7.33 9.22
N GLU A 276 -4.03 -7.18 9.69
CA GLU A 276 -3.54 -5.87 10.12
C GLU A 276 -3.49 -4.87 8.95
N PHE A 277 -4.12 -3.73 9.16
CA PHE A 277 -4.14 -2.59 8.25
C PHE A 277 -2.73 -1.99 8.13
N VAL A 278 -2.22 -1.80 6.90
CA VAL A 278 -0.91 -1.15 6.68
C VAL A 278 -1.09 0.29 6.25
N MET A 279 -1.81 0.48 5.14
CA MET A 279 -2.10 1.80 4.63
C MET A 279 -3.45 1.86 3.90
N SER A 280 -4.00 3.06 3.82
CA SER A 280 -5.05 3.42 2.88
C SER A 280 -4.74 4.78 2.27
N CYS A 281 -5.02 4.94 0.98
CA CYS A 281 -4.96 6.21 0.28
C CYS A 281 -6.28 6.44 -0.45
N GLY A 282 -7.03 7.46 -0.02
CA GLY A 282 -8.25 7.89 -0.69
C GLY A 282 -7.94 8.82 -1.86
N VAL A 283 -8.29 8.40 -3.07
CA VAL A 283 -8.10 9.19 -4.31
C VAL A 283 -9.43 9.53 -4.94
N ARG A 284 -9.50 10.68 -5.61
CA ARG A 284 -10.69 11.11 -6.35
C ARG A 284 -10.58 10.76 -7.82
N GLY A 285 -11.73 10.50 -8.44
CA GLY A 285 -11.80 10.19 -9.87
C GLY A 285 -11.54 11.39 -10.79
N ASP A 286 -11.57 11.13 -12.09
CA ASP A 286 -11.18 12.03 -13.18
C ASP A 286 -11.86 13.41 -13.19
N ARG A 287 -12.99 13.56 -12.52
CA ARG A 287 -13.82 14.78 -12.49
C ARG A 287 -13.61 15.69 -11.29
N ASN A 288 -12.95 15.25 -10.22
CA ASN A 288 -12.65 16.09 -9.05
C ASN A 288 -11.15 16.25 -8.81
N SER A 289 -10.67 17.45 -8.44
CA SER A 289 -9.27 17.62 -8.03
C SER A 289 -9.02 16.75 -6.80
N SER A 290 -7.97 15.93 -6.89
CA SER A 290 -7.62 14.99 -5.84
C SER A 290 -6.64 15.64 -4.87
N LYS A 291 -6.97 15.52 -3.59
CA LYS A 291 -6.08 15.83 -2.46
C LYS A 291 -6.00 14.55 -1.65
N PRO A 292 -5.05 13.65 -1.98
CA PRO A 292 -5.01 12.32 -1.37
C PRO A 292 -5.00 12.40 0.15
N LEU A 293 -5.83 11.59 0.79
CA LEU A 293 -5.81 11.36 2.23
C LEU A 293 -5.14 10.01 2.46
N VAL A 294 -4.01 10.04 3.16
CA VAL A 294 -3.17 8.88 3.43
C VAL A 294 -3.28 8.52 4.91
N GLN A 295 -3.62 7.26 5.17
CA GLN A 295 -3.63 6.68 6.50
C GLN A 295 -2.56 5.59 6.55
N VAL A 296 -1.69 5.62 7.56
CA VAL A 296 -0.63 4.62 7.76
C VAL A 296 -0.63 4.17 9.21
N ALA A 297 -0.66 2.87 9.46
CA ALA A 297 -0.60 2.36 10.82
C ALA A 297 0.80 2.59 11.42
N MET A 298 0.87 3.16 12.62
CA MET A 298 2.14 3.49 13.27
C MET A 298 2.98 2.25 13.58
N ARG A 299 2.34 1.09 13.77
CA ARG A 299 3.02 -0.19 14.04
C ARG A 299 3.95 -0.67 12.90
N HIS A 300 3.77 -0.16 11.68
CA HIS A 300 4.55 -0.55 10.50
C HIS A 300 5.63 0.47 10.11
N VAL A 301 5.84 1.51 10.92
CA VAL A 301 6.83 2.57 10.68
C VAL A 301 7.65 2.77 11.95
N SER A 302 8.97 2.97 11.81
CA SER A 302 9.87 3.20 12.95
C SER A 302 10.11 4.69 13.22
N CYS A 303 10.00 5.52 12.18
CA CYS A 303 10.15 6.97 12.25
C CYS A 303 9.20 7.67 11.27
N VAL A 304 9.17 9.01 11.30
CA VAL A 304 8.28 9.80 10.42
C VAL A 304 8.69 9.64 8.96
N GLU A 305 10.00 9.54 8.68
CA GLU A 305 10.57 9.36 7.34
C GLU A 305 10.11 8.04 6.70
N ASP A 306 9.90 6.97 7.50
CA ASP A 306 9.33 5.72 7.00
C ASP A 306 7.89 5.89 6.51
N VAL A 307 7.17 6.93 6.95
CA VAL A 307 5.84 7.26 6.43
C VAL A 307 5.93 7.85 5.01
N ALA A 308 7.06 8.48 4.66
CA ALA A 308 7.23 9.17 3.38
C ALA A 308 7.13 8.22 2.16
N VAL A 309 7.54 6.95 2.28
CA VAL A 309 7.41 5.97 1.18
C VAL A 309 5.95 5.64 0.87
N PHE A 310 5.10 5.61 1.90
CA PHE A 310 3.65 5.43 1.73
C PHE A 310 3.02 6.68 1.12
N VAL A 311 3.53 7.86 1.44
CA VAL A 311 3.11 9.14 0.81
C VAL A 311 3.52 9.19 -0.66
N ALA A 312 4.74 8.75 -1.00
CA ALA A 312 5.19 8.65 -2.39
C ALA A 312 4.33 7.64 -3.18
N LEU A 313 3.99 6.50 -2.57
CA LEU A 313 3.05 5.54 -3.16
C LEU A 313 1.66 6.15 -3.36
N ALA A 314 1.13 6.89 -2.39
CA ALA A 314 -0.14 7.59 -2.51
C ALA A 314 -0.15 8.60 -3.68
N ALA A 315 0.94 9.36 -3.84
CA ALA A 315 1.12 10.26 -4.96
C ALA A 315 1.12 9.50 -6.31
N ALA A 316 1.80 8.35 -6.39
CA ALA A 316 1.82 7.52 -7.58
C ALA A 316 0.44 6.93 -7.92
N VAL A 317 -0.34 6.50 -6.92
CA VAL A 317 -1.73 6.03 -7.11
C VAL A 317 -2.60 7.17 -7.64
N ASP A 318 -2.49 8.36 -7.05
CA ASP A 318 -3.25 9.54 -7.48
C ASP A 318 -2.93 9.95 -8.92
N LEU A 319 -1.64 10.05 -9.24
CA LEU A 319 -1.18 10.37 -10.60
C LEU A 319 -1.56 9.29 -11.61
N SER A 320 -1.67 8.03 -11.18
CA SER A 320 -2.14 6.93 -12.04
C SER A 320 -3.61 7.08 -12.44
N VAL A 321 -4.45 7.71 -11.62
CA VAL A 321 -5.84 8.04 -12.00
C VAL A 321 -5.87 8.96 -13.21
N TYR A 322 -4.95 9.93 -13.27
CA TYR A 322 -4.77 10.80 -14.42
C TYR A 322 -4.09 10.08 -15.59
N ALA A 323 -3.05 9.30 -15.29
CA ALA A 323 -2.24 8.63 -16.29
C ALA A 323 -2.97 7.49 -17.01
N CYS A 324 -4.07 6.98 -16.46
CA CYS A 324 -4.94 5.99 -17.09
C CYS A 324 -6.14 6.58 -17.83
N GLN A 325 -6.30 7.91 -17.90
CA GLN A 325 -7.41 8.52 -18.64
C GLN A 325 -7.36 8.19 -20.14
N PRO A 326 -8.49 8.21 -20.87
CA PRO A 326 -8.46 8.05 -22.33
C PRO A 326 -7.50 9.05 -22.99
N PHE A 327 -6.58 8.61 -23.85
CA PHE A 327 -5.57 9.49 -24.51
C PHE A 327 -6.18 10.49 -25.50
N LYS A 328 -7.43 10.25 -25.94
CA LYS A 328 -8.20 11.21 -26.74
C LYS A 328 -8.66 12.41 -25.92
N ARG A 329 -8.72 12.30 -24.59
CA ARG A 329 -9.05 13.43 -23.70
C ARG A 329 -7.79 14.23 -23.39
N ARG A 330 -7.96 15.56 -23.29
CA ARG A 330 -6.89 16.43 -22.78
C ARG A 330 -6.69 16.15 -21.29
N LEU A 331 -5.42 16.14 -20.86
CA LEU A 331 -5.09 16.17 -19.44
C LEU A 331 -5.67 17.44 -18.81
N ARG A 332 -5.92 17.39 -17.50
CA ARG A 332 -6.44 18.53 -16.75
C ARG A 332 -5.56 19.75 -16.89
N LYS A 333 -6.16 20.93 -16.75
CA LYS A 333 -5.47 22.22 -16.78
C LYS A 333 -4.31 22.25 -15.76
N GLU A 334 -4.55 21.86 -14.51
CA GLU A 334 -3.53 21.83 -13.44
C GLU A 334 -2.34 20.92 -13.77
N LEU A 335 -2.60 19.70 -14.26
CA LEU A 335 -1.55 18.77 -14.67
C LEU A 335 -0.86 19.25 -15.95
N ALA A 336 -1.61 19.81 -16.91
CA ALA A 336 -1.05 20.37 -18.14
C ALA A 336 -0.18 21.60 -17.86
N GLU A 337 -0.56 22.44 -16.89
CA GLU A 337 0.21 23.56 -16.37
C GLU A 337 1.48 23.07 -15.71
N ALA A 338 1.38 22.12 -14.76
CA ALA A 338 2.53 21.50 -14.12
C ALA A 338 3.52 20.90 -15.13
N LEU A 339 3.02 20.21 -16.15
CA LEU A 339 3.82 19.63 -17.24
C LEU A 339 4.42 20.68 -18.19
N SER A 340 3.85 21.87 -18.25
CA SER A 340 4.35 22.99 -19.05
C SER A 340 5.38 23.85 -18.31
N SER A 341 5.28 23.93 -16.97
CA SER A 341 6.21 24.64 -16.10
C SER A 341 7.45 23.83 -15.72
N SER A 342 7.41 22.50 -15.92
CA SER A 342 8.53 21.57 -15.68
C SER A 342 9.53 21.50 -16.84
#